data_AF-A0A7K9T7H3-F1
#
_entry.id   AF-A0A7K9T7H3-F1
#
_cell.length_a   1.000
_cell.length_b   1.000
_cell.length_c   1.000
_cell.angle_alpha   90.00
_cell.angle_beta   90.00
_cell.angle_gamma   90.00
#
_symmetry.space_group_name_H-M   'P 1'
#
loop_
_entity.id
_entity.type
_entity.pdbx_description
1 polymer ?
#
loop_
_entity_poly.entity_id
_entity_poly.type
_entity_poly.pdbx_seq_one_letter_code
_entity_poly.pdbx_strand_id
1 'polypeptide(L)' 'MVQLHNYVPASSTPQKLTNWGHLNRKVLRKLNFSVPEEVIRQVVQCRPGTVEHVLLLLRQKIEEKQKQSKKVTSPGQVSG' A
#
# COMPACT_ATOMS: atom_id res chain seq x y z
N MET A 1 2.08 -12.33 3.80
CA MET A 1 0.67 -12.26 4.22
C MET A 1 0.42 -10.99 5.02
N VAL A 2 -0.70 -10.30 4.76
CA VAL A 2 -1.17 -9.17 5.58
C VAL A 2 -1.98 -9.76 6.73
N GLN A 3 -1.56 -9.53 7.98
CA GLN A 3 -2.26 -10.05 9.16
C GLN A 3 -3.41 -9.12 9.55
N LEU A 4 -4.61 -9.44 9.05
CA LEU A 4 -5.83 -8.64 9.21
C LEU A 4 -6.28 -8.47 10.66
N HIS A 5 -5.91 -9.39 11.58
CA HIS A 5 -6.22 -9.25 13.01
C HIS A 5 -5.59 -8.02 13.68
N ASN A 6 -4.65 -7.33 13.01
CA ASN A 6 -4.06 -6.08 13.51
C ASN A 6 -4.88 -4.83 13.15
N TYR A 7 -5.96 -4.98 12.38
CA TYR A 7 -6.81 -3.87 11.94
C TYR A 7 -8.21 -4.07 12.52
N VAL A 8 -8.36 -3.73 13.80
CA VAL A 8 -9.69 -3.73 14.44
C VAL A 8 -10.55 -2.68 13.72
N PRO A 9 -11.77 -3.02 13.25
CA PRO A 9 -12.70 -2.04 12.71
C PRO A 9 -13.01 -1.02 13.81
N ALA A 10 -12.56 0.21 13.63
CA ALA A 10 -12.73 1.26 14.60
C ALA A 10 -13.42 2.46 13.96
N SER A 11 -14.49 2.92 14.61
CA SER A 11 -15.20 4.15 14.28
C SER A 11 -14.41 5.40 14.69
N SER A 12 -13.53 5.28 15.68
CA SER A 12 -12.73 6.39 16.21
C SER A 12 -11.61 6.83 15.27
N THR A 13 -11.64 8.10 14.87
CA THR A 13 -10.58 8.83 14.14
C THR A 13 -9.15 8.52 14.61
N PRO A 14 -8.80 8.57 15.92
CA PRO A 14 -7.44 8.26 16.37
C PRO A 14 -7.03 6.81 16.09
N GLN A 15 -7.97 5.86 16.17
CA GLN A 15 -7.67 4.46 15.85
C GLN A 15 -7.48 4.25 14.35
N LYS A 16 -8.29 4.93 13.51
CA LYS A 16 -8.11 4.94 12.06
C LYS A 16 -6.72 5.47 11.67
N LEU A 17 -6.25 6.54 12.31
CA LEU A 17 -4.89 7.08 12.10
C LEU A 17 -3.82 6.04 12.43
N THR A 18 -3.92 5.38 13.59
CA THR A 18 -2.99 4.31 14.00
C THR A 18 -3.00 3.15 13.00
N ASN A 19 -4.19 2.72 12.58
CA ASN A 19 -4.36 1.65 11.59
C ASN A 19 -3.69 2.01 10.25
N TRP A 20 -3.93 3.22 9.73
CA TRP A 20 -3.29 3.70 8.51
C TRP A 20 -1.76 3.83 8.66
N GLY A 21 -1.28 4.30 9.81
CA GLY A 21 0.15 4.37 10.12
C GLY A 21 0.82 2.99 10.17
N HIS A 22 0.12 1.96 10.67
CA HIS A 22 0.59 0.58 10.63
C HIS A 22 0.60 0.00 9.21
N LEU A 23 -0.47 0.26 8.43
CA LEU A 23 -0.55 -0.16 7.03
C LEU A 23 0.59 0.44 6.21
N ASN A 24 0.86 1.72 6.40
CA ASN A 24 1.91 2.45 5.70
C ASN A 24 3.30 1.84 5.98
N ARG A 25 3.61 1.57 7.24
CA ARG A 25 4.92 1.03 7.65
C ARG A 25 5.10 -0.44 7.30
N LYS A 26 4.07 -1.29 7.48
CA LYS A 26 4.20 -2.75 7.33
C LYS A 26 3.91 -3.25 5.92
N VAL A 27 2.99 -2.61 5.19
CA VAL A 27 2.51 -3.11 3.89
C VAL A 27 2.99 -2.21 2.76
N LEU A 28 2.67 -0.92 2.80
CA LEU A 28 2.99 0.01 1.70
C LEU A 28 4.51 0.13 1.51
N ARG A 29 5.27 0.14 2.60
CA ARG A 29 6.74 0.19 2.55
C ARG A 29 7.37 -0.98 1.77
N LYS A 30 6.74 -2.17 1.76
CA LYS A 30 7.21 -3.35 0.98
C LYS A 30 7.01 -3.15 -0.52
N LEU A 31 6.09 -2.27 -0.91
CA LEU A 31 5.82 -1.86 -2.27
C LEU A 31 6.66 -0.63 -2.70
N ASN A 32 7.62 -0.17 -1.88
CA ASN A 32 8.32 1.10 -2.08
C ASN A 32 7.34 2.27 -2.25
N PHE A 33 6.26 2.24 -1.47
CA PHE A 33 5.23 3.26 -1.42
C PHE A 33 5.10 3.75 0.03
N SER A 34 4.99 5.06 0.21
CA SER A 34 4.81 5.67 1.52
C SER A 34 3.81 6.81 1.37
N VAL A 35 2.79 6.81 2.23
CA VAL A 35 1.78 7.86 2.28
C VAL A 35 2.14 8.85 3.39
N PRO A 36 2.24 10.17 3.12
CA PRO A 36 2.49 11.18 4.14
C PRO A 36 1.42 11.19 5.23
N GLU A 37 1.79 11.58 6.45
CA GLU A 37 0.84 11.63 7.56
C GLU A 37 -0.32 12.59 7.30
N GLU A 38 -0.07 13.72 6.62
CA GLU A 38 -1.13 14.67 6.24
C GLU A 38 -2.17 14.02 5.33
N VAL A 39 -1.73 13.23 4.34
CA VAL A 39 -2.62 12.51 3.43
C VAL A 39 -3.40 11.45 4.20
N ILE A 40 -2.76 10.74 5.13
CA ILE A 40 -3.44 9.79 6.02
C ILE A 40 -4.54 10.49 6.85
N ARG A 41 -4.26 11.68 7.41
CA ARG A 41 -5.27 12.47 8.14
C ARG A 41 -6.44 12.85 7.26
N GLN A 42 -6.19 13.29 6.03
CA GLN A 42 -7.24 13.62 5.06
C GLN A 42 -8.09 12.40 4.69
N VAL A 43 -7.48 11.21 4.52
CA VAL A 43 -8.20 9.96 4.28
C VAL A 43 -9.08 9.59 5.48
N VAL A 44 -8.57 9.72 6.70
CA VAL A 44 -9.35 9.44 7.93
C VAL A 44 -10.52 10.43 8.10
N GLN A 45 -10.36 11.67 7.65
CA GLN A 45 -11.40 12.71 7.63
C GLN A 45 -12.40 12.55 6.46
N CYS A 46 -12.28 11.51 5.64
CA CYS A 46 -13.12 11.30 4.46
C CYS A 46 -13.06 12.48 3.46
N ARG A 47 -11.90 13.13 3.30
CA ARG A 47 -11.73 14.19 2.30
C ARG A 47 -11.97 13.61 0.90
N PRO A 48 -12.92 14.15 0.11
CA PRO A 48 -13.22 13.67 -1.23
C PRO A 48 -11.98 13.70 -2.13
N GLY A 49 -11.76 12.65 -2.92
CA GLY A 49 -10.65 12.56 -3.88
C GLY A 49 -9.31 12.10 -3.28
N THR A 50 -9.09 12.25 -1.97
CA THR A 50 -7.81 11.89 -1.36
C THR A 50 -7.60 10.37 -1.34
N VAL A 51 -8.63 9.60 -0.97
CA VAL A 51 -8.50 8.14 -0.90
C VAL A 51 -8.36 7.54 -2.30
N GLU A 52 -9.07 8.09 -3.28
CA GLU A 52 -9.01 7.71 -4.68
C GLU A 52 -7.61 7.93 -5.25
N HIS A 53 -6.99 9.08 -4.94
CA HIS A 53 -5.62 9.38 -5.36
C HIS A 53 -4.61 8.39 -4.76
N VAL A 54 -4.76 8.05 -3.47
CA VAL A 54 -3.91 7.05 -2.82
C VAL A 54 -4.09 5.67 -3.46
N LEU A 55 -5.32 5.26 -3.76
CA LEU A 55 -5.62 3.97 -4.38
C LEU A 55 -5.07 3.87 -5.81
N LEU A 56 -5.14 4.96 -6.58
CA LEU A 56 -4.61 5.01 -7.95
C LEU A 56 -3.08 4.85 -7.97
N LEU A 57 -2.36 5.58 -7.10
CA LEU A 57 -0.91 5.44 -6.96
C LEU A 57 -0.52 4.04 -6.44
N LEU A 58 -1.29 3.51 -5.50
CA LEU A 58 -1.05 2.17 -4.96
C LEU A 58 -1.17 1.10 -6.05
N ARG A 59 -2.19 1.18 -6.90
CA ARG A 59 -2.38 0.26 -8.03
C ARG A 59 -1.16 0.27 -8.96
N GLN A 60 -0.68 1.44 -9.36
CA GLN A 60 0.51 1.57 -10.20
C GLN A 60 1.72 0.90 -9.56
N LYS A 61 1.96 1.13 -8.26
CA LYS A 61 3.08 0.50 -7.53
C LYS A 61 2.98 -1.02 -7.48
N ILE A 62 1.77 -1.57 -7.34
CA ILE A 62 1.54 -3.01 -7.37
C ILE A 62 1.81 -3.58 -8.77
N GLU A 63 1.32 -2.92 -9.83
CA GLU A 63 1.54 -3.34 -11.21
C GLU A 63 3.03 -3.37 -11.56
N GLU A 64 3.79 -2.33 -11.17
CA GLU A 64 5.23 -2.26 -11.38
C GLU A 64 5.99 -3.38 -10.64
N LYS A 65 5.62 -3.66 -9.39
CA LYS A 65 6.20 -4.77 -8.60
C LYS A 65 5.89 -6.13 -9.24
N GLN A 66 4.66 -6.34 -9.73
CA GLN A 66 4.30 -7.59 -10.41
C GLN A 66 5.07 -7.78 -11.72
N LYS A 67 5.29 -6.72 -12.51
CA LYS A 67 6.13 -6.77 -13.71
C LYS A 67 7.57 -7.14 -13.39
N GLN A 68 8.13 -6.60 -12.31
CA GLN A 68 9.49 -6.93 -11.85
C GLN A 68 9.61 -8.39 -11.42
N SER A 69 8.64 -8.93 -10.68
CA SER A 69 8.63 -10.35 -10.30
C SER A 69 8.54 -11.28 -11.51
N LYS A 70 7.85 -10.91 -12.59
CA LYS A 70 7.78 -11.71 -13.83
C LYS A 70 9.08 -11.72 -14.64
N LYS A 71 9.95 -10.70 -14.51
CA LYS A 71 11.23 -10.65 -15.23
C LYS A 71 12.32 -11.56 -14.64
N VAL A 72 12.19 -11.98 -13.38
CA VAL A 72 13.21 -12.79 -12.68
C VAL A 72 13.06 -14.30 -12.93
N THR A 73 11.93 -14.77 -13.46
CA THR A 73 11.65 -16.22 -13.67
C THR A 73 11.81 -16.67 -15.12
N SER A 74 12.70 -16.05 -15.90
CA SER A 74 13.16 -16.63 -17.17
C SER A 74 14.65 -16.98 -17.09
N PRO A 75 15.02 -18.21 -16.68
CA PRO A 75 16.25 -18.85 -17.11
C PRO A 75 15.97 -19.62 -18.39
N GLY A 76 16.30 -19.01 -19.53
CA GLY A 76 16.03 -19.58 -20.85
C GLY A 76 16.90 -18.96 -21.94
N GLN A 77 18.21 -18.92 -21.73
CA GLN A 77 19.17 -18.91 -22.84
C GLN A 77 20.10 -20.10 -22.67
N VAL A 78 19.68 -21.24 -23.21
CA VAL A 78 20.58 -22.26 -23.72
C VAL A 78 21.25 -21.69 -24.97
N SER A 79 22.58 -21.81 -25.07
CA SER A 79 23.34 -21.46 -26.27
C SER A 79 24.53 -22.42 -26.34
N GLY A 80 24.66 -23.10 -27.48
CA GLY A 80 25.80 -23.95 -27.84
C GLY A 80 25.49 -25.43 -27.78
#